data_AF-A0ABD6FAN7-F1
#
_entry.id   AF-A0ABD6FAN7-F1
#
_cell.length_a   1.000
_cell.length_b   1.000
_cell.length_c   1.000
_cell.angle_alpha   90.00
_cell.angle_beta   90.00
_cell.angle_gamma   90.00
#
_symmetry.space_group_name_H-M   'P 1'
#
loop_
_entity.id
_entity.type
_entity.pdbx_description
1 polymer ?
#
loop_
_entity_poly.entity_id
_entity_poly.type
_entity_poly.pdbx_seq_one_letter_code
_entity_poly.pdbx_strand_id
1 'polypeptide(L)' 'IGKKTAERLLLELKGKLGPDLAQPAAALNDAQADVLQALVALGYSEKEAAAALKALPPDVGVSDGIKLALKALTR' A
#
# COMPACT_ATOMS: atom_id res chain seq x y z
N ILE A 1 4.20 14.70 20.75
CA ILE A 1 4.93 13.78 19.84
C ILE A 1 6.12 14.57 19.30
N GLY A 2 7.34 14.26 19.76
CA GLY A 2 8.52 15.12 19.59
C GLY A 2 9.29 14.86 18.29
N LYS A 3 10.08 15.84 17.85
CA LYS A 3 10.93 15.80 16.63
C LYS A 3 11.71 14.50 16.43
N LYS A 4 12.16 13.86 17.52
CA LYS A 4 12.93 12.60 17.50
C LYS A 4 12.16 11.40 16.94
N THR A 5 10.82 11.38 17.05
CA THR A 5 10.00 10.32 16.45
C THR A 5 9.84 10.55 14.94
N ALA A 6 9.67 11.80 14.51
CA ALA A 6 9.56 12.16 13.10
C ALA A 6 10.87 11.95 12.33
N GLU A 7 12.01 12.26 12.95
CA GLU A 7 13.34 12.03 12.37
C GLU A 7 13.65 10.54 12.20
N ARG A 8 13.22 9.70 13.16
CA ARG A 8 13.36 8.25 13.07
C ARG A 8 12.47 7.64 11.98
N LEU A 9 11.24 8.12 11.84
CA LEU A 9 10.33 7.74 10.76
C LEU A 9 10.87 8.11 9.37
N LEU A 10 11.45 9.30 9.21
CA LEU A 10 12.07 9.73 7.96
C LEU A 10 13.29 8.86 7.59
N LEU A 11 14.09 8.44 8.57
CA LEU A 11 15.25 7.60 8.35
C LEU A 11 14.87 6.16 7.99
N GLU A 12 13.85 5.60 8.66
CA GLU A 12 13.33 4.26 8.38
C GLU A 12 12.63 4.19 7.00
N LEU A 13 12.03 5.30 6.53
CA LEU A 13 11.45 5.40 5.18
C LEU A 13 12.50 5.56 4.08
N LYS A 14 13.55 6.36 4.31
CA LYS A 14 14.64 6.52 3.33
C LYS A 14 15.41 5.22 3.09
N GLY A 15 15.50 4.36 4.10
CA GLY A 15 16.18 3.06 3.99
C GLY A 15 15.36 1.95 3.31
N LYS A 16 14.03 2.13 3.16
CA LYS A 16 13.13 1.13 2.54
C LYS A 16 12.80 1.44 1.08
N LEU A 17 13.10 2.66 0.59
CA LEU A 17 12.90 3.07 -0.81
C LEU A 17 14.14 2.78 -1.68
N GLY A 18 14.60 1.54 -1.67
CA GLY A 18 15.56 1.04 -2.64
C GLY A 18 15.83 -0.43 -2.40
N PRO A 19 15.86 -1.31 -3.41
CA PRO A 19 15.51 -1.21 -4.82
C PRO A 19 14.49 -2.33 -5.17
N ASP A 20 13.26 -2.28 -4.67
CA ASP A 20 12.25 -3.32 -4.98
C ASP A 20 11.42 -2.98 -6.25
N LEU A 21 12.07 -2.36 -7.23
CA LEU A 21 11.59 -2.22 -8.61
C LEU A 21 12.06 -3.39 -9.48
N ALA A 22 12.32 -4.55 -8.88
CA ALA A 22 12.86 -5.70 -9.58
C ALA A 22 12.27 -7.01 -9.04
N GLN A 23 11.03 -7.32 -9.43
CA GLN A 23 10.71 -8.69 -9.87
C GLN A 23 9.37 -8.80 -10.62
N PRO A 24 9.35 -9.47 -11.79
CA PRO A 24 8.13 -9.87 -12.47
C PRO A 24 7.87 -11.37 -12.22
N ALA A 25 6.98 -11.74 -11.28
CA ALA A 25 6.34 -13.07 -11.20
C ALA A 25 5.43 -13.20 -9.95
N ALA A 26 4.11 -13.10 -10.08
CA ALA A 26 3.12 -14.10 -9.61
C ALA A 26 1.65 -13.60 -9.79
N ALA A 27 1.22 -13.48 -11.04
CA ALA A 27 0.04 -12.77 -11.54
C ALA A 27 -1.40 -13.14 -11.05
N LEU A 28 -1.61 -13.72 -9.86
CA LEU A 28 -2.97 -13.92 -9.30
C LEU A 28 -3.12 -13.51 -7.83
N ASN A 29 -2.08 -13.61 -7.01
CA ASN A 29 -2.06 -13.04 -5.65
C ASN A 29 -1.39 -11.66 -5.60
N ASP A 30 -0.70 -11.27 -6.66
CA ASP A 30 -0.01 -9.98 -6.78
C ASP A 30 -0.98 -8.80 -6.77
N ALA A 31 -2.19 -8.93 -7.34
CA ALA A 31 -3.04 -7.76 -7.52
C ALA A 31 -3.45 -7.09 -6.19
N GLN A 32 -3.74 -7.88 -5.15
CA GLN A 32 -4.05 -7.35 -3.82
C GLN A 32 -2.80 -6.80 -3.12
N ALA A 33 -1.66 -7.46 -3.29
CA ALA A 33 -0.37 -6.99 -2.75
C ALA A 33 0.06 -5.66 -3.41
N ASP A 34 -0.11 -5.54 -4.73
CA ASP A 34 0.16 -4.33 -5.51
C ASP A 34 -0.77 -3.19 -5.08
N VAL A 35 -2.05 -3.47 -4.87
CA VAL A 35 -3.00 -2.49 -4.33
C VAL A 35 -2.58 -2.07 -2.92
N LEU A 36 -2.14 -3.00 -2.07
CA LEU A 36 -1.63 -2.70 -0.73
C LEU A 36 -0.43 -1.76 -0.81
N GLN A 37 0.56 -2.12 -1.61
CA GLN A 37 1.79 -1.34 -1.78
C GLN A 37 1.49 0.04 -2.36
N ALA A 38 0.59 0.14 -3.32
CA ALA A 38 0.15 1.42 -3.88
C ALA A 38 -0.50 2.31 -2.81
N LEU A 39 -1.39 1.78 -1.97
CA LEU A 39 -2.02 2.54 -0.90
C LEU A 39 -1.01 2.99 0.17
N VAL A 40 -0.08 2.12 0.53
CA VAL A 40 1.00 2.45 1.47
C VAL A 40 1.93 3.52 0.89
N ALA A 41 2.26 3.43 -0.41
CA ALA A 41 3.05 4.43 -1.12
C ALA A 41 2.35 5.80 -1.22
N LEU A 42 1.01 5.81 -1.25
CA LEU A 42 0.19 7.03 -1.18
C LEU A 42 0.14 7.65 0.23
N GLY A 43 0.69 6.97 1.24
CA GLY A 43 0.76 7.45 2.62
C GLY A 43 -0.31 6.92 3.55
N TYR A 44 -1.12 5.94 3.12
CA TYR A 44 -2.04 5.23 4.00
C TYR A 44 -1.29 4.20 4.85
N SER A 45 -1.78 3.92 6.05
CA SER A 45 -1.16 2.89 6.89
C SER A 45 -1.47 1.49 6.36
N GLU A 46 -0.59 0.51 6.61
CA GLU A 46 -0.81 -0.89 6.24
C GLU A 46 -2.15 -1.43 6.78
N LYS A 47 -2.58 -0.95 7.95
CA LYS A 47 -3.86 -1.32 8.56
C LYS A 47 -5.05 -0.81 7.75
N GLU A 48 -4.98 0.42 7.27
CA GLU A 48 -6.03 1.02 6.43
C GLU A 48 -6.03 0.36 5.06
N ALA A 49 -4.86 0.17 4.44
CA ALA A 49 -4.73 -0.53 3.17
C ALA A 49 -5.31 -1.96 3.24
N ALA A 50 -4.97 -2.72 4.28
CA ALA A 50 -5.50 -4.07 4.48
C ALA A 50 -7.02 -4.08 4.78
N ALA A 51 -7.54 -3.06 5.48
CA ALA A 51 -8.97 -2.91 5.69
C ALA A 51 -9.70 -2.63 4.37
N ALA A 52 -9.11 -1.82 3.50
CA ALA A 52 -9.65 -1.56 2.18
C ALA A 52 -9.69 -2.83 1.32
N LEU A 53 -8.61 -3.62 1.31
CA LEU A 53 -8.55 -4.91 0.57
C LEU A 53 -9.65 -5.89 0.97
N LYS A 54 -10.08 -5.90 2.23
CA LYS A 54 -11.20 -6.76 2.67
C LYS A 54 -12.55 -6.36 2.05
N ALA A 55 -12.67 -5.10 1.62
CA ALA A 55 -13.85 -4.61 0.93
C ALA A 55 -13.77 -4.81 -0.60
N LEU A 56 -12.65 -5.33 -1.11
CA LEU A 56 -12.43 -5.56 -2.53
C LEU A 56 -12.86 -6.99 -2.92
N PRO A 57 -13.46 -7.18 -4.11
CA PRO A 57 -13.70 -8.51 -4.66
C PRO A 57 -12.38 -9.20 -5.05
N PRO A 58 -12.28 -10.54 -4.95
CA PRO A 58 -11.05 -11.28 -5.23
C PRO A 58 -10.60 -11.19 -6.70
N ASP A 59 -11.51 -10.90 -7.63
CA ASP A 59 -11.24 -10.78 -9.07
C ASP A 59 -10.98 -9.33 -9.53
N VAL A 60 -10.77 -8.39 -8.60
CA VAL A 60 -10.51 -6.99 -8.97
C VAL A 60 -9.07 -6.80 -9.44
N GLY A 61 -8.90 -6.17 -10.61
CA GLY A 61 -7.59 -5.79 -11.12
C GLY A 61 -6.96 -4.66 -10.30
N VAL A 62 -5.63 -4.51 -10.34
CA VAL A 62 -4.86 -3.53 -9.54
C VAL A 62 -5.41 -2.11 -9.66
N SER A 63 -5.65 -1.64 -10.89
CA SER A 63 -6.12 -0.26 -11.12
C SER A 63 -7.50 0.01 -10.54
N ASP A 64 -8.42 -0.96 -10.62
CA ASP A 64 -9.77 -0.82 -10.07
C ASP A 64 -9.78 -1.07 -8.56
N GLY A 65 -8.91 -1.96 -8.07
CA GLY A 65 -8.68 -2.19 -6.65
C GLY A 65 -8.20 -0.92 -5.95
N ILE A 66 -7.24 -0.17 -6.51
CA ILE A 66 -6.78 1.10 -5.94
C ILE A 66 -7.93 2.12 -5.87
N LYS A 67 -8.74 2.26 -6.93
CA LYS A 67 -9.88 3.19 -6.94
C LYS A 67 -10.93 2.82 -5.90
N LEU A 68 -11.30 1.54 -5.82
CA LEU A 68 -12.29 1.05 -4.86
C LEU A 68 -11.77 1.16 -3.42
N ALA A 69 -10.50 0.85 -3.20
CA ALA A 69 -9.87 0.97 -1.89
C ALA A 69 -9.82 2.42 -1.41
N LEU A 70 -9.40 3.36 -2.26
CA LEU A 70 -9.43 4.78 -1.94
C LEU A 70 -10.85 5.25 -1.61
N LYS A 71 -11.86 4.85 -2.40
CA LYS A 71 -13.27 5.17 -2.14
C LYS A 71 -13.78 4.61 -0.81
N ALA A 72 -13.29 3.43 -0.41
CA ALA A 72 -13.64 2.83 0.89
C ALA A 72 -12.98 3.55 2.07
N LEU A 73 -11.80 4.15 1.86
CA LEU A 73 -11.03 4.88 2.88
C LEU A 73 -11.48 6.33 3.05
N THR A 74 -11.99 6.98 2.00
CA THR A 74 -12.43 8.38 2.02
C THR A 74 -13.91 8.57 2.36
N ARG A 75 -14.55 7.58 3.02
CA ARG A 75 -15.97 7.67 3.38
C ARG A 75 -16.20 8.52 4.63
#